data_AF-A0A348PRK1-F1
#
_entry.id   AF-A0A348PRK1-F1
#
_cell.length_a   1.000
_cell.length_b   1.000
_cell.length_c   1.000
_cell.angle_alpha   90.00
_cell.angle_beta   90.00
_cell.angle_gamma   90.00
#
_symmetry.space_group_name_H-M   'P 1'
#
loop_
_entity.id
_entity.type
_entity.pdbx_description
1 polymer ?
#
loop_
_entity_poly.entity_id
_entity_poly.type
_entity_poly.pdbx_seq_one_letter_code
_entity_poly.pdbx_strand_id
1 'polypeptide(L)' 'MKKVIFLTLILALVSVEVTAQCSMCSAVVESNLKTGGELAQGLNAGILYLMGIPYALLIGMGIILFRRLNQNTSESESQS' A
#
# COMPACT_ATOMS: atom_id res chain seq x y z
N MET A 1 -2.61 27.20 3.62
CA MET A 1 -1.30 26.65 3.20
C MET A 1 -0.34 26.43 4.38
N LYS A 2 -0.04 27.42 5.23
CA LYS A 2 0.83 27.25 6.43
C LYS A 2 0.41 26.11 7.38
N LYS A 3 -0.90 25.95 7.65
CA LYS A 3 -1.40 24.87 8.52
C LYS A 3 -1.20 23.47 7.94
N VAL A 4 -1.30 23.33 6.62
CA VAL A 4 -1.08 22.06 5.93
C VAL A 4 0.41 21.71 5.99
N ILE A 5 1.29 22.67 5.63
CA ILE A 5 2.75 22.48 5.70
C ILE A 5 3.20 22.10 7.12
N PHE A 6 2.66 22.76 8.15
CA PHE A 6 2.95 22.46 9.54
C PHE A 6 2.49 21.06 9.96
N LEU A 7 1.30 20.65 9.52
CA LEU A 7 0.78 19.30 9.76
C LEU A 7 1.64 18.23 9.07
N THR A 8 2.05 18.47 7.82
CA THR A 8 2.91 17.55 7.07
C THR A 8 4.29 17.43 7.72
N LEU A 9 4.84 18.53 8.25
CA LEU A 9 6.10 18.52 8.96
C LEU A 9 6.02 17.71 10.26
N ILE A 10 4.98 17.91 11.07
CA ILE A 10 4.79 17.13 12.30
C ILE A 10 4.66 15.63 11.99
N LEU A 11 3.90 15.28 10.96
CA LEU A 11 3.70 13.88 10.57
C LEU A 11 5.01 13.22 10.07
N ALA A 12 5.89 13.99 9.44
CA ALA A 12 7.21 13.52 9.00
C ALA A 12 8.21 13.30 10.16
N LEU A 13 8.04 14.00 11.29
CA LEU A 13 8.86 13.83 12.49
C LEU A 13 8.39 12.68 13.39
N VAL A 14 7.16 12.19 13.20
CA VAL A 14 6.62 11.05 13.93
C VAL A 14 7.11 9.76 13.28
N SER A 15 8.20 9.21 13.80
CA SER A 15 8.63 7.84 13.53
C SER A 15 8.05 6.95 14.63
N VAL A 16 7.06 6.12 14.26
CA VAL A 16 6.51 5.11 15.17
C VAL A 16 7.29 3.83 14.93
N GLU A 17 7.94 3.32 15.97
CA GLU A 17 8.45 1.95 15.98
C GLU A 17 7.24 1.00 15.96
N VAL A 18 6.89 0.51 14.77
CA VAL A 18 5.82 -0.46 14.60
C VAL A 18 6.35 -1.83 15.02
N THR A 19 6.32 -2.13 16.31
CA THR A 19 6.42 -3.51 16.78
C THR A 19 5.21 -4.27 16.23
N ALA A 20 5.45 -5.37 15.52
CA ALA A 20 4.42 -6.09 14.77
C ALA A 20 3.19 -6.36 15.66
N GLN A 21 2.07 -5.70 15.37
CA GLN A 21 0.82 -5.83 16.14
C GLN A 21 0.04 -7.11 15.86
N CYS A 22 0.73 -8.17 15.45
CA CYS A 22 0.16 -9.50 15.29
C CYS A 22 1.18 -10.53 15.78
N SER A 23 0.78 -11.33 16.78
CA SER A 23 1.48 -12.55 17.24
C SER A 23 1.73 -13.60 16.13
N MET A 24 1.28 -13.32 14.90
CA MET A 24 1.47 -14.17 13.73
C MET A 24 2.86 -14.05 13.11
N CYS A 25 3.46 -12.85 13.09
CA CYS A 25 4.77 -12.65 12.44
C CYS A 25 5.89 -13.34 13.23
N SER A 26 5.82 -13.33 14.56
CA SER A 26 6.81 -13.98 15.43
C SER A 26 6.77 -15.50 15.33
N ALA A 27 5.57 -16.12 15.28
CA ALA A 27 5.43 -17.58 15.17
C ALA A 27 5.93 -18.11 13.82
N VAL A 28 5.77 -17.34 12.73
CA VAL A 28 6.28 -17.70 11.41
C VAL A 28 7.80 -17.53 11.37
N VAL A 29 8.36 -16.46 11.90
CA VAL A 29 9.81 -16.25 11.93
C VAL A 29 10.50 -17.30 12.81
N GLU A 30 9.93 -17.60 13.98
CA GLU A 30 10.52 -18.55 14.92
C GLU A 30 10.42 -20.01 14.44
N SER A 31 9.34 -20.40 13.75
CA SER A 31 9.24 -21.73 13.14
C SER A 31 10.23 -21.92 11.97
N ASN A 32 10.44 -20.88 11.16
CA ASN A 32 11.38 -20.93 10.04
C ASN A 32 12.86 -20.98 10.47
N LEU A 33 13.22 -20.24 11.52
CA LEU A 33 14.58 -20.29 12.09
C LEU A 33 14.89 -21.64 12.75
N LYS A 34 13.91 -22.26 13.43
CA LYS A 34 14.08 -23.58 14.09
C LYS A 34 14.26 -24.74 13.11
N THR A 35 13.76 -24.62 11.87
CA THR A 35 13.90 -25.64 10.82
C THR A 35 15.09 -25.37 9.88
N GLY A 36 15.89 -24.33 10.14
CA GLY A 36 17.08 -23.99 9.33
C GLY A 36 16.75 -23.42 7.94
N GLY A 37 15.57 -22.83 7.76
CA GLY A 37 15.10 -22.35 6.45
C GLY A 37 15.56 -20.94 6.08
N GLU A 38 15.98 -20.75 4.82
CA GLU A 38 16.37 -19.45 4.21
C GLU A 38 15.25 -18.41 4.10
N LEU A 39 14.05 -18.71 4.62
CA LEU A 39 12.86 -17.86 4.55
C LEU A 39 13.04 -16.48 5.20
N ALA A 40 14.00 -16.33 6.12
CA ALA A 40 14.37 -15.02 6.67
C ALA A 40 15.00 -14.07 5.63
N GLN A 41 15.70 -14.60 4.61
CA GLN A 41 16.40 -13.80 3.60
C GLN A 41 15.47 -13.39 2.44
N GLY A 42 14.35 -14.10 2.23
CA GLY A 42 13.38 -13.87 1.15
C GLY A 42 12.08 -13.15 1.55
N LEU A 43 11.88 -12.85 2.83
CA LEU A 43 10.61 -12.29 3.34
C LEU A 43 10.23 -10.96 2.68
N ASN A 44 11.20 -10.05 2.50
CA ASN A 44 10.95 -8.73 1.89
C ASN A 44 10.51 -8.86 0.42
N ALA A 45 11.04 -9.85 -0.31
CA ALA A 45 10.61 -10.16 -1.67
C ALA A 45 9.19 -10.75 -1.67
N GLY A 46 8.86 -11.60 -0.69
CA GLY A 46 7.51 -12.12 -0.50
C GLY A 46 6.47 -11.03 -0.19
N ILE A 47 6.80 -10.07 0.66
CA ILE A 47 5.92 -8.92 0.98
C ILE A 47 5.68 -8.08 -0.27
N LEU A 48 6.73 -7.75 -1.04
CA LEU A 48 6.61 -7.02 -2.30
C LEU A 48 5.74 -7.78 -3.32
N TYR A 49 5.91 -9.09 -3.43
CA TYR A 49 5.11 -9.93 -4.33
C TYR A 49 3.62 -9.92 -3.95
N LEU A 50 3.30 -10.09 -2.66
CA LEU A 50 1.91 -10.10 -2.17
C LEU A 50 1.26 -8.71 -2.25
N MET A 51 2.01 -7.63 -2.05
CA MET A 51 1.52 -6.25 -2.20
C MET A 51 1.36 -5.83 -3.67
N GLY A 52 1.99 -6.52 -4.62
CA GLY A 52 1.83 -6.22 -6.05
C GLY A 52 0.38 -6.35 -6.53
N ILE A 53 -0.35 -7.35 -6.04
CA ILE A 53 -1.75 -7.62 -6.41
C ILE A 53 -2.69 -6.46 -6.02
N PRO A 54 -2.77 -6.01 -4.75
CA PRO A 54 -3.65 -4.90 -4.38
C PRO A 54 -3.29 -3.60 -5.12
N TYR A 55 -2.01 -3.32 -5.39
CA TYR A 55 -1.64 -2.14 -6.17
C TYR A 55 -2.07 -2.22 -7.63
N ALA A 56 -1.90 -3.38 -8.28
CA ALA A 56 -2.35 -3.58 -9.65
C ALA A 56 -3.87 -3.41 -9.78
N LEU A 57 -4.64 -3.92 -8.82
CA LEU A 57 -6.09 -3.76 -8.77
C LEU A 57 -6.51 -2.30 -8.60
N LEU A 58 -5.87 -1.56 -7.69
CA LEU A 58 -6.15 -0.14 -7.48
C LEU A 58 -5.86 0.70 -8.74
N ILE A 59 -4.74 0.44 -9.41
CA ILE A 59 -4.38 1.12 -10.66
C ILE A 59 -5.40 0.80 -11.76
N GLY A 60 -5.74 -0.49 -11.94
CA GLY A 60 -6.74 -0.90 -12.93
C GLY A 60 -8.10 -0.26 -12.68
N MET A 61 -8.56 -0.24 -11.43
CA MET A 61 -9.83 0.36 -11.05
C MET A 61 -9.81 1.88 -11.22
N GLY A 62 -8.70 2.55 -10.87
CA GLY A 62 -8.49 3.97 -11.09
C GLY A 62 -8.56 4.35 -12.58
N ILE A 63 -7.93 3.56 -13.46
CA ILE A 63 -7.99 3.77 -14.92
C ILE A 63 -9.43 3.62 -15.43
N ILE A 64 -10.15 2.57 -15.01
CA ILE A 64 -11.55 2.35 -15.44
C ILE A 64 -12.42 3.53 -15.00
N LEU A 65 -12.30 3.98 -13.75
CA LEU A 65 -13.06 5.11 -13.24
C LEU A 65 -12.72 6.41 -13.97
N PHE A 66 -11.44 6.70 -14.19
CA PHE A 66 -11.00 7.88 -14.92
C PHE A 66 -11.57 7.91 -16.35
N ARG A 67 -11.55 6.78 -17.06
CA ARG A 67 -12.13 6.67 -18.40
C ARG A 67 -13.63 6.90 -18.40
N ARG A 68 -14.36 6.34 -17.43
CA ARG A 68 -15.82 6.57 -17.31
C ARG A 68 -16.17 8.02 -17.01
N LEU A 69 -15.44 8.66 -16.10
CA LEU A 69 -15.65 10.07 -15.78
C LEU A 69 -15.38 10.97 -16.99
N ASN A 70 -14.31 10.70 -17.73
CA ASN A 70 -13.97 11.48 -18.92
C ASN A 70 -14.95 11.25 -20.09
N GLN A 71 -15.55 10.06 -20.21
CA GLN A 71 -16.63 9.80 -21.18
C GLN A 71 -17.92 10.57 -20.82
N ASN A 72 -18.28 10.59 -19.52
CA ASN A 72 -19.43 11.35 -19.04
C ASN A 72 -19.25 12.87 -19.22
N THR A 73 -18.02 13.38 -19.15
CA THR A 73 -17.72 14.80 -19.44
C THR A 73 -18.02 15.13 -20.91
N SER A 74 -17.61 14.28 -21.87
CA SER A 74 -17.93 14.47 -23.29
C SER A 74 -19.42 14.31 -23.64
N GLU A 75 -20.18 13.49 -22.90
CA GLU A 75 -21.64 13.43 -23.02
C GLU A 75 -22.32 14.70 -22.45
N SER A 76 -21.82 15.23 -21.32
CA SER A 76 -22.35 16.46 -20.72
C SER A 76 -22.01 17.75 -21.50
N GLU A 77 -20.95 17.75 -22.31
CA GLU A 77 -20.60 18.86 -23.23
C GLU A 77 -21.42 18.82 -24.54
N SER A 78 -22.03 17.67 -24.88
CA SER A 78 -22.88 17.51 -26.06
C SER A 78 -24.37 17.79 -25.82
N GLN A 79 -24.74 18.10 -24.57
CA GLN A 79 -26.12 18.46 -24.17
C GLN A 79 -26.19 19.83 -23.45
N SER A 80 -25.24 20.73 -23.74
CA SER A 80 -25.33 22.16 -23.42
C SER A 80 -25.19 23.01 -24.67
#